data_AF-K4K339-F1
#
_entry.id   AF-K4K339-F1
#
_cell.length_a   1.000
_cell.length_b   1.000
_cell.length_c   1.000
_cell.angle_alpha   90.00
_cell.angle_beta   90.00
_cell.angle_gamma   90.00
#
_symmetry.space_group_name_H-M   'P 1'
#
loop_
_entity.id
_entity.type
_entity.pdbx_description
1 polymer ?
#
loop_
_entity_poly.entity_id
_entity_poly.type
_entity_poly.pdbx_seq_one_letter_code
_entity_poly.pdbx_strand_id
1 'polypeptide(L)'
;GPGCPVCVTPTELIDQALFLARQPEIIFCSFGDMLRVPGSNEDLLSVKAQGGDVRIVYSPLDCLNLAQANPDHQVVFFGVGFETTPP
;
A
#
# COMPACT_ATOMS: atom_id res chain seq x y z
N GLY A 1 11.29 -22.05 -2.94
CA GLY A 1 11.53 -20.63 -3.24
C GLY A 1 11.26 -19.79 -2.01
N PRO A 2 11.50 -18.47 -2.04
CA PRO A 2 11.08 -17.58 -0.97
C PRO A 2 9.55 -17.65 -0.83
N GLY A 3 9.05 -18.25 0.26
CA GLY A 3 7.63 -18.59 0.41
C GLY A 3 6.72 -17.44 0.85
N CYS A 4 7.20 -16.19 0.81
CA CYS A 4 6.52 -15.02 1.35
C CYS A 4 6.85 -13.78 0.48
N PRO A 5 5.93 -13.28 -0.36
CA PRO A 5 6.21 -12.17 -1.28
C PRO A 5 6.47 -10.86 -0.51
N VAL A 6 5.76 -10.65 0.59
CA VAL A 6 5.96 -9.57 1.56
C VAL A 6 7.41 -9.53 2.05
N CYS A 7 7.92 -10.69 2.47
CA CYS A 7 9.24 -10.83 3.09
C CYS A 7 10.41 -10.60 2.13
N VAL A 8 10.15 -10.62 0.82
CA VAL A 8 11.16 -10.41 -0.23
C VAL A 8 10.93 -9.14 -1.04
N THR A 9 10.00 -8.29 -0.61
CA THR A 9 9.79 -6.99 -1.25
C THR A 9 11.00 -6.09 -0.97
N PRO A 10 11.67 -5.55 -2.00
CA PRO A 10 12.81 -4.65 -1.82
C PRO A 10 12.44 -3.41 -0.99
N THR A 11 13.34 -3.02 -0.08
CA THR A 11 13.17 -1.83 0.77
C THR A 11 12.95 -0.57 -0.08
N GLU A 12 13.59 -0.48 -1.25
CA GLU A 12 13.44 0.66 -2.16
C GLU A 12 12.00 0.81 -2.69
N LEU A 13 11.28 -0.29 -2.91
CA LEU A 13 9.88 -0.26 -3.31
C LEU A 13 8.96 0.13 -2.15
N ILE A 14 9.30 -0.32 -0.94
CA ILE A 14 8.57 0.07 0.28
C ILE A 14 8.74 1.57 0.52
N ASP A 15 9.94 2.11 0.34
CA ASP A 15 10.19 3.56 0.48
C ASP A 15 9.42 4.39 -0.54
N GLN A 16 9.29 3.92 -1.79
CA GLN A 16 8.43 4.55 -2.80
C GLN A 16 6.96 4.51 -2.40
N ALA A 17 6.48 3.37 -1.87
CA ALA A 17 5.12 3.24 -1.33
C ALA A 17 4.87 4.21 -0.17
N LEU A 18 5.81 4.33 0.77
CA LEU A 18 5.72 5.27 1.89
C LEU A 18 5.71 6.73 1.42
N PHE A 19 6.51 7.07 0.41
CA PHE A 19 6.49 8.41 -0.19
C PHE A 19 5.11 8.76 -0.74
N LEU A 20 4.46 7.85 -1.48
CA LEU A 20 3.11 8.05 -2.00
C LEU A 20 2.06 8.11 -0.89
N ALA A 21 2.16 7.24 0.11
CA ALA A 21 1.21 7.18 1.23
C ALA A 21 1.18 8.45 2.10
N ARG A 22 2.21 9.30 2.02
CA ARG A 22 2.26 10.59 2.72
C ARG A 22 1.66 11.76 1.93
N GLN A 23 1.33 11.58 0.65
CA GLN A 23 0.78 12.67 -0.16
C GLN A 23 -0.68 12.93 0.23
N PRO A 24 -1.09 14.18 0.50
CA PRO A 24 -2.42 14.50 0.99
C PRO A 24 -3.55 14.20 0.00
N GLU A 25 -3.25 14.18 -1.30
CA GLU A 25 -4.20 13.87 -2.37
C GLU A 25 -4.32 12.37 -2.68
N ILE A 26 -3.54 11.52 -2.00
CA ILE A 26 -3.48 10.09 -2.28
C ILE A 26 -4.23 9.30 -1.20
N ILE A 27 -5.13 8.42 -1.65
CA ILE A 27 -5.67 7.32 -0.86
C ILE A 27 -4.83 6.08 -1.19
N PHE A 28 -3.96 5.70 -0.27
CA PHE A 28 -3.02 4.61 -0.47
C PHE A 28 -3.59 3.28 0.03
N CYS A 29 -3.72 2.30 -0.86
CA CYS A 29 -4.34 1.02 -0.58
C CYS A 29 -3.30 -0.11 -0.62
N SER A 30 -3.33 -1.01 0.36
CA SER A 30 -2.53 -2.23 0.33
C SER A 30 -3.15 -3.34 1.17
N PHE A 31 -2.60 -4.54 1.09
CA PHE A 31 -3.00 -5.65 1.94
C PHE A 31 -2.50 -5.45 3.38
N GLY A 32 -3.19 -6.06 4.34
CA GLY A 32 -2.94 -5.85 5.77
C GLY A 32 -1.55 -6.31 6.24
N ASP A 33 -0.97 -7.30 5.57
CA ASP A 33 0.39 -7.81 5.83
C ASP A 33 1.48 -6.80 5.44
N MET A 34 1.23 -5.96 4.44
CA MET A 34 2.17 -4.92 4.01
C MET A 34 2.30 -3.75 5.00
N LEU A 35 1.34 -3.55 5.91
CA LEU A 35 1.31 -2.36 6.76
C LEU A 35 2.50 -2.24 7.73
N ARG A 36 3.08 -3.37 8.14
CA ARG A 36 4.17 -3.46 9.12
C ARG A 36 5.52 -3.77 8.49
N VAL A 37 5.60 -3.79 7.16
CA VAL A 37 6.86 -4.05 6.47
C VAL A 37 7.69 -2.77 6.55
N PRO A 38 8.88 -2.81 7.16
CA PRO A 38 9.68 -1.62 7.36
C PRO A 38 10.29 -1.16 6.03
N GLY A 39 10.12 0.13 5.73
CA GLY A 39 11.02 0.85 4.82
C GLY A 39 12.31 1.24 5.53
N SER A 40 13.04 2.20 4.96
CA SER A 40 14.30 2.69 5.52
C SER A 40 14.13 3.40 6.87
N ASN A 41 12.99 4.07 7.08
CA ASN A 41 12.77 4.92 8.27
C ASN A 41 11.47 4.64 9.03
N GLU A 42 10.43 4.11 8.37
CA GLU A 42 9.14 3.81 8.98
C GLU A 42 8.37 2.75 8.17
N ASP A 43 7.13 2.47 8.56
CA ASP A 43 6.21 1.58 7.86
C ASP A 43 4.87 2.29 7.54
N LEU A 44 4.01 1.63 6.75
CA LEU A 44 2.71 2.20 6.34
C LEU A 44 1.77 2.40 7.54
N LEU A 45 1.91 1.58 8.59
CA LEU A 45 1.16 1.74 9.83
C LEU A 45 1.53 3.05 10.54
N SER A 46 2.80 3.42 10.52
CA SER A 46 3.31 4.68 11.08
C SER A 46 2.81 5.88 10.26
N VAL A 47 2.86 5.81 8.92
CA VAL A 47 2.29 6.84 8.04
C VAL A 47 0.79 7.04 8.31
N LYS A 48 0.04 5.95 8.47
CA LYS A 48 -1.38 6.01 8.86
C LYS A 48 -1.59 6.71 10.19
N ALA A 49 -0.77 6.38 11.20
CA ALA A 49 -0.85 7.01 12.52
C ALA A 49 -0.50 8.52 12.49
N GLN A 50 0.29 8.95 11.51
CA GLN A 50 0.64 10.37 11.27
C GLN A 50 -0.41 11.12 10.42
N GLY A 51 -1.49 10.45 10.01
CA GLY A 51 -2.61 11.07 9.28
C GLY A 51 -2.62 10.83 7.77
N GLY A 52 -1.70 10.02 7.22
CA GLY A 52 -1.80 9.58 5.82
C GLY A 52 -3.04 8.70 5.60
N ASP A 53 -3.72 8.86 4.46
CA ASP A 53 -4.90 8.06 4.14
C ASP A 53 -4.52 6.67 3.61
N VAL A 54 -4.14 5.79 4.53
CA VAL A 54 -3.79 4.39 4.25
C VAL A 54 -4.98 3.48 4.52
N ARG A 55 -5.49 2.81 3.48
CA ARG A 55 -6.61 1.86 3.51
C ARG A 55 -6.13 0.42 3.36
N ILE A 56 -6.59 -0.44 4.25
CA ILE A 56 -6.41 -1.89 4.08
C ILE A 56 -7.50 -2.36 3.14
N VAL A 57 -7.12 -3.07 2.08
CA VAL A 57 -8.04 -3.71 1.15
C VAL A 57 -7.86 -5.23 1.17
N TYR A 58 -8.90 -5.96 0.79
CA TYR A 58 -8.85 -7.42 0.66
C TYR A 58 -8.78 -7.86 -0.80
N SER A 59 -9.09 -6.95 -1.73
CA SER A 59 -8.98 -7.14 -3.17
C SER A 59 -8.57 -5.82 -3.84
N PRO A 60 -7.81 -5.86 -4.96
CA PRO A 60 -7.58 -4.67 -5.78
C PRO A 60 -8.89 -3.99 -6.23
N LEU A 61 -9.99 -4.75 -6.37
CA LEU A 61 -11.31 -4.22 -6.74
C LEU A 61 -11.89 -3.25 -5.70
N ASP A 62 -11.51 -3.39 -4.42
CA ASP A 62 -11.93 -2.44 -3.38
C ASP A 62 -11.42 -1.02 -3.68
N CYS A 63 -10.26 -0.91 -4.35
CA CYS A 63 -9.68 0.37 -4.77
C CYS A 63 -10.54 1.07 -5.83
N LEU A 64 -11.23 0.32 -6.70
CA LEU A 64 -12.13 0.91 -7.69
C LEU A 64 -13.33 1.57 -7.02
N ASN A 65 -13.90 0.93 -6.00
CA ASN A 65 -15.00 1.51 -5.22
C ASN A 65 -14.54 2.78 -4.48
N LEU A 66 -13.32 2.76 -3.92
CA LEU A 66 -12.72 3.94 -3.31
C LEU A 66 -12.52 5.08 -4.32
N ALA A 67 -12.03 4.78 -5.52
CA ALA A 67 -11.81 5.77 -6.57
C ALA A 67 -13.12 6.40 -7.05
N GLN A 68 -14.18 5.60 -7.21
CA GLN A 68 -15.51 6.10 -7.58
C GLN A 68 -16.11 7.00 -6.49
N ALA A 69 -15.88 6.67 -5.22
CA ALA A 69 -16.39 7.45 -4.08
C ALA A 69 -15.57 8.72 -3.78
N ASN A 70 -14.32 8.81 -4.24
CA ASN A 70 -13.40 9.92 -3.97
C ASN A 70 -12.80 10.46 -5.28
N PRO A 71 -13.62 11.07 -6.16
CA PRO A 71 -13.18 11.48 -7.51
C PRO A 71 -12.08 12.57 -7.50
N ASP A 72 -11.95 13.30 -6.39
CA ASP A 72 -10.94 14.37 -6.23
C ASP A 72 -9.59 13.85 -5.68
N HIS A 73 -9.46 12.53 -5.44
CA HIS A 73 -8.25 11.91 -4.89
C HIS A 73 -7.69 10.86 -5.84
N GLN A 74 -6.37 10.67 -5.81
CA GLN A 74 -5.73 9.57 -6.50
C GLN A 74 -5.73 8.33 -5.62
N VAL A 75 -6.31 7.23 -6.11
CA VAL A 75 -6.26 5.95 -5.41
C VAL A 75 -5.11 5.12 -5.96
N VAL A 76 -4.14 4.80 -5.11
CA VAL A 76 -2.96 4.00 -5.46
C VAL A 76 -3.04 2.66 -4.75
N PHE A 77 -2.96 1.56 -5.50
CA PHE A 77 -2.89 0.22 -4.93
C PHE A 77 -1.46 -0.32 -4.99
N PHE A 78 -0.90 -0.64 -3.82
CA PHE A 78 0.38 -1.33 -3.71
C PHE A 78 0.16 -2.83 -3.60
N GLY A 79 0.11 -3.47 -4.77
CA GLY A 79 -0.03 -4.90 -4.93
C GLY A 79 1.30 -5.61 -4.82
N VAL A 80 1.51 -6.31 -3.69
CA VAL A 80 2.64 -7.21 -3.49
C VAL A 80 2.12 -8.65 -3.47
N GLY A 81 2.64 -9.49 -4.36
CA GLY A 81 2.19 -10.86 -4.52
C GLY A 81 3.08 -11.65 -5.48
N PHE A 82 2.94 -12.97 -5.46
CA PHE A 82 3.50 -13.86 -6.48
C PHE A 82 2.50 -14.07 -7.62
N GLU A 83 2.77 -14.99 -8.55
CA GLU A 83 2.00 -15.21 -9.78
C GLU A 83 0.49 -15.42 -9.58
N THR A 84 0.05 -15.81 -8.39
CA THR A 84 -1.38 -16.01 -8.03
C THR A 84 -2.12 -14.74 -7.60
N THR A 85 -1.39 -13.64 -7.40
CA THR A 85 -1.95 -12.31 -7.17
C THR A 85 -1.33 -11.35 -8.18
N PRO A 86 -1.69 -11.44 -9.48
CA PRO A 86 -1.25 -10.46 -10.45
C PRO A 86 -1.67 -9.05 -9.98
N PRO A 87 -0.75 -8.06 -10.00
CA PRO A 87 -1.06 -6.69 -9.59
C PRO A 87 -2.18 -6.06 -10.42
#